data_AF-A0A227J7Y0-F1
#
_entry.id   AF-A0A227J7Y0-F1
#
_cell.length_a   1.000
_cell.length_b   1.000
_cell.length_c   1.000
_cell.angle_alpha   90.00
_cell.angle_beta   90.00
_cell.angle_gamma   90.00
#
_symmetry.space_group_name_H-M   'P 1'
#
loop_
_entity.id
_entity.type
_entity.pdbx_description
1 polymer ?
#
loop_
_entity_poly.entity_id
_entity_poly.type
_entity_poly.pdbx_seq_one_letter_code
_entity_poly.pdbx_strand_id
1 'polypeptide(L)'
;KELGYVQYTIQKFYRIDGGSTQNRGVAPDIAYPTPIDPSETGESVEDNALPWDSIDKATYQTFPDNDKLIANLTELHNKRIADEMEFRFINEDIEKYRKEKDDNMLSLNEKVRKDESDKAEALRLKRINERQTALGKKTFKS
;
A
#
# COMPACT_ATOMS: atom_id res chain seq x y z
N LYS A 1 42.21 19.96 1.17
CA LYS A 1 40.87 19.96 0.54
C LYS A 1 40.45 18.51 0.44
N GLU A 2 39.37 18.11 1.10
CA GLU A 2 38.80 16.77 0.85
C GLU A 2 38.24 16.75 -0.58
N LEU A 3 38.56 15.68 -1.31
CA LEU A 3 37.95 15.42 -2.61
C LEU A 3 36.55 14.84 -2.36
N GLY A 4 35.59 15.19 -3.22
CA GLY A 4 34.23 14.64 -3.16
C GLY A 4 34.14 13.19 -3.64
N TYR A 5 32.94 12.61 -3.58
CA TYR A 5 32.64 11.25 -4.02
C TYR A 5 31.54 11.23 -5.08
N VAL A 6 31.47 10.15 -5.86
CA VAL A 6 30.42 9.88 -6.84
C VAL A 6 29.75 8.54 -6.53
N GLN A 7 28.46 8.44 -6.81
CA GLN A 7 27.68 7.22 -6.72
C GLN A 7 26.98 6.97 -8.05
N TYR A 8 27.12 5.77 -8.59
CA TYR A 8 26.51 5.34 -9.85
C TYR A 8 26.22 3.84 -9.81
N THR A 9 25.22 3.41 -10.59
CA THR A 9 24.77 2.01 -10.63
C THR A 9 25.75 1.16 -11.44
N ILE A 10 26.27 0.09 -10.84
CA ILE A 10 27.21 -0.85 -11.48
C ILE A 10 26.65 -2.25 -11.66
N GLN A 11 25.56 -2.59 -10.97
CA GLN A 11 25.02 -3.94 -10.88
C GLN A 11 23.50 -3.91 -10.82
N LYS A 12 22.88 -4.97 -11.36
CA LYS A 12 21.46 -5.31 -11.17
C LYS A 12 21.36 -6.60 -10.37
N PHE A 13 20.32 -6.71 -9.55
CA PHE A 13 20.02 -7.94 -8.81
C PHE A 13 18.90 -8.73 -9.50
N TYR A 14 19.05 -10.06 -9.48
CA TYR A 14 18.06 -11.00 -10.01
C TYR A 14 17.76 -12.05 -8.94
N ARG A 15 16.50 -12.49 -8.87
CA ARG A 15 16.06 -13.59 -8.02
C ARG A 15 16.63 -14.92 -8.53
N ILE A 16 16.60 -15.94 -7.68
CA ILE A 16 17.06 -17.30 -8.03
C ILE A 16 16.30 -17.90 -9.23
N ASP A 17 15.06 -17.44 -9.45
CA ASP A 17 14.20 -17.81 -10.57
C ASP A 17 14.54 -17.08 -11.88
N GLY A 18 15.50 -16.14 -11.86
CA GLY A 18 15.96 -15.36 -13.00
C GLY A 18 15.24 -14.02 -13.19
N GLY A 19 14.15 -13.76 -12.46
CA GLY A 19 13.39 -12.50 -12.56
C GLY A 19 14.06 -11.36 -11.78
N SER A 20 14.11 -10.15 -12.36
CA SER A 20 14.49 -8.94 -11.62
C SER A 20 13.36 -8.46 -10.69
N THR A 21 13.72 -7.82 -9.58
CA THR A 21 12.77 -7.09 -8.71
C THR A 21 12.52 -5.66 -9.18
N GLN A 22 13.29 -5.17 -10.17
CA GLN A 22 13.19 -3.83 -10.73
C GLN A 22 11.74 -3.52 -11.12
N ASN A 23 11.19 -2.39 -10.67
CA ASN A 23 9.85 -1.88 -10.99
C ASN A 23 8.66 -2.80 -10.60
N ARG A 24 8.89 -4.02 -10.09
CA ARG A 24 7.84 -5.00 -9.75
C ARG A 24 7.86 -5.40 -8.28
N GLY A 25 8.99 -5.23 -7.59
CA GLY A 25 9.16 -5.62 -6.20
C GLY A 25 8.91 -7.11 -5.97
N VAL A 26 8.37 -7.43 -4.80
CA VAL A 26 7.95 -8.79 -4.43
C VAL A 26 6.45 -8.75 -4.13
N ALA A 27 5.66 -9.43 -4.96
CA ALA A 27 4.23 -9.59 -4.71
C ALA A 27 4.01 -10.52 -3.51
N PRO A 28 3.20 -10.14 -2.51
CA PRO A 28 2.87 -11.00 -1.38
C PRO A 28 1.90 -12.11 -1.80
N ASP A 29 2.00 -13.28 -1.15
CA ASP A 29 1.10 -14.42 -1.41
C ASP A 29 -0.37 -14.11 -1.03
N ILE A 30 -0.57 -13.33 0.04
CA ILE A 30 -1.88 -12.84 0.48
C ILE A 30 -1.81 -11.31 0.52
N ALA A 31 -2.45 -10.67 -0.44
CA ALA A 31 -2.47 -9.23 -0.55
C ALA A 31 -3.47 -8.59 0.43
N TYR A 32 -3.06 -7.49 1.06
CA TYR A 32 -3.97 -6.62 1.81
C TYR A 32 -4.56 -5.56 0.88
N PRO A 33 -5.77 -5.04 1.17
CA PRO A 33 -6.30 -3.90 0.43
C PRO A 33 -5.34 -2.71 0.54
N THR A 34 -4.98 -2.14 -0.60
CA THR A 34 -4.10 -0.97 -0.71
C THR A 34 -4.66 0.01 -1.73
N PRO A 35 -4.57 1.33 -1.49
CA PRO A 35 -4.94 2.33 -2.49
C PRO A 35 -3.87 2.50 -3.57
N ILE A 36 -2.65 2.06 -3.29
CA ILE A 36 -1.48 2.33 -4.12
C ILE A 36 -1.28 1.18 -5.11
N ASP A 37 -1.29 1.51 -6.40
CA ASP A 37 -0.83 0.59 -7.44
C ASP A 37 0.72 0.53 -7.42
N PRO A 38 1.35 -0.66 -7.41
CA PRO A 38 2.80 -0.79 -7.49
C PRO A 38 3.45 -0.08 -8.70
N SER A 39 2.69 0.17 -9.76
CA SER A 39 3.15 0.93 -10.93
C SER A 39 3.12 2.45 -10.75
N GLU A 40 2.42 2.94 -9.72
CA GLU A 40 2.30 4.38 -9.40
C GLU A 40 3.23 4.80 -8.25
N THR A 41 4.09 3.91 -7.75
CA THR A 41 4.99 4.22 -6.62
C THR A 41 6.30 3.45 -6.65
N GLY A 42 7.30 3.96 -5.94
CA GLY A 42 8.60 3.33 -5.79
C GLY A 42 9.48 3.53 -7.01
N GLU A 43 10.35 2.56 -7.30
CA GLU A 43 11.33 2.67 -8.38
C GLU A 43 10.68 2.78 -9.78
N SER A 44 9.44 2.30 -9.94
CA SER A 44 8.73 2.31 -11.22
C SER A 44 8.38 3.71 -11.73
N VAL A 45 8.31 4.72 -10.84
CA VAL A 45 7.97 6.11 -11.18
C VAL A 45 9.17 7.06 -11.17
N GLU A 46 10.37 6.57 -10.86
CA GLU A 46 11.59 7.37 -10.88
C GLU A 46 12.06 7.65 -12.30
N ASP A 47 12.54 8.86 -12.54
CA ASP A 47 13.05 9.27 -13.84
C ASP A 47 14.26 8.41 -14.26
N ASN A 48 14.20 7.84 -15.46
CA ASN A 48 15.23 6.95 -16.02
C ASN A 48 15.49 5.68 -15.18
N ALA A 49 14.48 5.18 -14.45
CA ALA A 49 14.55 3.86 -13.86
C ALA A 49 14.89 2.81 -14.92
N LEU A 50 15.82 1.91 -14.59
CA LEU A 50 16.21 0.86 -15.53
C LEU A 50 15.01 -0.05 -15.81
N PRO A 51 14.83 -0.51 -17.07
CA PRO A 51 13.73 -1.41 -17.39
C PRO A 51 13.91 -2.75 -16.68
N TRP A 52 12.77 -3.41 -16.43
CA TRP A 52 12.75 -4.79 -15.97
C TRP A 52 13.30 -5.71 -17.04
N ASP A 53 14.16 -6.64 -16.62
CA ASP A 53 14.72 -7.72 -17.43
C ASP A 53 14.82 -9.01 -16.60
N SER A 54 15.15 -10.10 -17.29
CA SER A 54 15.37 -11.41 -16.68
C SER A 54 16.61 -12.07 -17.25
N ILE A 55 17.26 -12.90 -16.44
CA ILE A 55 18.39 -13.74 -16.82
C ILE A 55 18.03 -15.21 -16.67
N ASP A 56 18.94 -16.09 -17.10
CA ASP A 56 18.80 -17.53 -16.85
C ASP A 56 18.76 -17.81 -15.33
N LYS A 57 17.81 -18.65 -14.94
CA LYS A 57 17.65 -19.08 -13.55
C LYS A 57 18.90 -19.81 -13.05
N ALA A 58 19.18 -19.68 -11.76
CA ALA A 58 20.23 -20.45 -11.12
C ALA A 58 19.84 -21.94 -11.00
N THR A 59 20.82 -22.80 -10.73
CA THR A 59 20.55 -24.17 -10.27
C THR A 59 20.23 -24.15 -8.78
N TYR A 60 19.01 -24.53 -8.40
CA TYR A 60 18.56 -24.59 -7.00
C TYR A 60 17.56 -25.73 -6.79
N GLN A 61 17.33 -26.09 -5.53
CA GLN A 61 16.30 -27.03 -5.12
C GLN A 61 15.14 -26.27 -4.47
N THR A 62 13.91 -26.73 -4.72
CA THR A 62 12.71 -26.15 -4.13
C THR A 62 12.22 -26.99 -2.95
N PHE A 63 11.63 -26.32 -1.97
CA PHE A 63 10.83 -26.98 -0.95
C PHE A 63 9.45 -27.35 -1.52
N PRO A 64 8.68 -28.21 -0.83
CA PRO A 64 7.30 -28.48 -1.19
C PRO A 64 6.49 -27.19 -1.30
N ASP A 65 5.61 -27.16 -2.28
CA ASP A 65 4.74 -26.04 -2.58
C ASP A 65 3.62 -25.89 -1.54
N ASN A 66 3.30 -24.64 -1.22
CA ASN A 66 2.27 -24.24 -0.27
C ASN A 66 0.99 -23.73 -0.96
N ASP A 67 0.87 -23.81 -2.28
CA ASP A 67 -0.28 -23.29 -3.05
C ASP A 67 -1.65 -23.63 -2.46
N LYS A 68 -1.87 -24.89 -2.04
CA LYS A 68 -3.14 -25.31 -1.41
C LYS A 68 -3.38 -24.64 -0.05
N LEU A 69 -2.32 -24.47 0.73
CA LEU A 69 -2.39 -23.79 2.02
C LEU A 69 -2.66 -22.30 1.81
N ILE A 70 -1.97 -21.67 0.86
CA ILE A 70 -2.15 -20.26 0.50
C ILE A 70 -3.59 -20.03 0.03
N ALA A 71 -4.11 -20.85 -0.88
CA ALA A 71 -5.50 -20.73 -1.35
C ALA A 71 -6.52 -20.78 -0.20
N ASN A 72 -6.36 -21.71 0.74
CA ASN A 72 -7.23 -21.81 1.92
C ASN A 72 -7.09 -20.57 2.84
N LEU A 73 -5.86 -20.14 3.12
CA LEU A 73 -5.60 -18.96 3.95
C LEU A 73 -6.15 -17.69 3.33
N THR A 74 -6.08 -17.54 2.00
CA THR A 74 -6.67 -16.45 1.24
C THR A 74 -8.18 -16.43 1.37
N GLU A 75 -8.86 -17.57 1.23
CA GLU A 75 -10.31 -17.65 1.43
C GLU A 75 -10.71 -17.26 2.87
N LEU A 76 -9.98 -17.77 3.86
CA LEU A 76 -10.20 -17.43 5.27
C LEU A 76 -9.92 -15.95 5.55
N HIS A 77 -8.88 -15.38 4.93
CA HIS A 77 -8.58 -13.95 5.03
C HIS A 77 -9.73 -13.12 4.46
N ASN A 78 -10.16 -13.41 3.23
CA ASN A 78 -11.26 -12.70 2.57
C ASN A 78 -12.56 -12.75 3.39
N LYS A 79 -12.88 -13.91 3.97
CA LYS A 79 -14.03 -14.07 4.88
C LYS A 79 -13.89 -13.22 6.14
N ARG A 80 -12.70 -13.18 6.77
CA ARG A 80 -12.47 -12.38 7.97
C ARG A 80 -12.61 -10.89 7.70
N ILE A 81 -11.99 -10.40 6.61
CA ILE A 81 -11.95 -8.96 6.34
C ILE A 81 -13.27 -8.40 5.82
N ALA A 82 -14.17 -9.25 5.30
CA ALA A 82 -15.47 -8.82 4.77
C ALA A 82 -16.35 -8.14 5.83
N ASP A 83 -16.27 -8.63 7.07
CA ASP A 83 -17.09 -8.15 8.20
C ASP A 83 -16.27 -7.40 9.28
N GLU A 84 -14.98 -7.16 9.02
CA GLU A 84 -14.08 -6.52 9.99
C GLU A 84 -14.14 -4.99 9.87
N MET A 85 -14.24 -4.32 11.01
CA MET A 85 -14.51 -2.88 11.10
C MET A 85 -13.34 -2.03 10.56
N GLU A 86 -12.10 -2.37 10.88
CA GLU A 86 -10.93 -1.62 10.40
C GLU A 86 -10.73 -1.84 8.89
N PHE A 87 -10.95 -3.05 8.37
CA PHE A 87 -10.92 -3.30 6.93
C PHE A 87 -12.02 -2.53 6.19
N ARG A 88 -13.20 -2.34 6.79
CA ARG A 88 -14.20 -1.40 6.26
C ARG A 88 -13.66 0.03 6.16
N PHE A 89 -13.02 0.54 7.20
CA PHE A 89 -12.43 1.89 7.17
C PHE A 89 -11.32 2.02 6.13
N ILE A 90 -10.46 1.00 6.00
CA ILE A 90 -9.43 0.95 4.97
C ILE A 90 -10.05 1.05 3.57
N ASN A 91 -11.10 0.27 3.29
CA ASN A 91 -11.77 0.31 1.99
C ASN A 91 -12.43 1.68 1.72
N GLU A 92 -13.05 2.31 2.72
CA GLU A 92 -13.57 3.68 2.59
C GLU A 92 -12.46 4.69 2.25
N ASP A 93 -11.30 4.56 2.89
CA ASP A 93 -10.15 5.44 2.67
C ASP A 93 -9.54 5.22 1.29
N ILE A 94 -9.50 3.97 0.81
CA ILE A 94 -9.08 3.63 -0.55
C ILE A 94 -9.99 4.29 -1.59
N GLU A 95 -11.30 4.18 -1.40
CA GLU A 95 -12.27 4.79 -2.31
C GLU A 95 -12.24 6.32 -2.28
N LYS A 96 -11.97 6.92 -1.11
CA LYS A 96 -11.73 8.36 -1.00
C LYS A 96 -10.47 8.76 -1.76
N TYR A 97 -9.36 8.08 -1.51
CA TYR A 97 -8.09 8.35 -2.18
C TYR A 97 -8.22 8.27 -3.69
N ARG A 98 -8.85 7.22 -4.23
CA ARG A 98 -9.06 7.06 -5.69
C ARG A 98 -9.81 8.21 -6.34
N LYS A 99 -10.72 8.87 -5.61
CA LYS A 99 -11.47 10.03 -6.12
C LYS A 99 -10.65 11.32 -6.08
N GLU A 100 -9.71 11.41 -5.16
CA GLU A 100 -8.92 12.62 -4.90
C GLU A 100 -7.51 12.56 -5.52
N LYS A 101 -7.00 11.38 -5.90
CA LYS A 101 -5.59 11.18 -6.28
C LYS A 101 -5.13 12.03 -7.46
N ASP A 102 -6.01 12.26 -8.43
CA ASP A 102 -5.70 13.03 -9.65
C ASP A 102 -6.04 14.52 -9.49
N ASP A 103 -6.63 14.92 -8.36
CA ASP A 103 -6.93 16.32 -8.04
C ASP A 103 -5.71 17.00 -7.40
N ASN A 104 -5.01 17.78 -8.23
CA ASN A 104 -3.84 18.57 -7.82
C ASN A 104 -4.21 20.01 -7.46
N MET A 105 -5.49 20.34 -7.30
CA MET A 105 -5.94 21.69 -6.97
C MET A 105 -6.21 21.83 -5.47
N LEU A 106 -5.80 22.97 -4.93
CA LEU A 106 -6.07 23.32 -3.53
C LEU A 106 -6.87 24.61 -3.48
N SER A 107 -8.05 24.58 -2.85
CA SER A 107 -8.82 25.78 -2.60
C SER A 107 -8.07 26.72 -1.65
N LEU A 108 -7.98 28.01 -2.01
CA LEU A 108 -7.46 29.05 -1.12
C LEU A 108 -8.59 29.77 -0.36
N ASN A 109 -9.85 29.38 -0.56
CA ASN A 109 -10.98 29.95 0.14
C ASN A 109 -11.06 29.38 1.56
N GLU A 110 -10.91 30.26 2.56
CA GLU A 110 -10.92 29.88 3.98
C GLU A 110 -12.17 29.09 4.38
N LYS A 111 -13.36 29.52 3.94
CA LYS A 111 -14.62 28.85 4.29
C LYS A 111 -14.64 27.41 3.77
N VAL A 112 -14.24 27.21 2.52
CA VAL A 112 -14.17 25.87 1.92
C VAL A 112 -13.18 24.99 2.69
N ARG A 113 -12.00 25.51 3.02
CA ARG A 113 -10.96 24.78 3.75
C ARG A 113 -11.36 24.42 5.17
N LYS A 114 -12.12 25.30 5.84
CA LYS A 114 -12.68 25.04 7.15
C LYS A 114 -13.74 23.94 7.09
N ASP A 115 -14.67 24.01 6.14
CA ASP A 115 -15.70 22.99 5.95
C ASP A 115 -15.09 21.59 5.63
N GLU A 116 -14.00 21.54 4.86
CA GLU A 116 -13.24 20.31 4.61
C GLU A 116 -12.60 19.74 5.88
N SER A 117 -11.94 20.61 6.67
CA SER A 117 -11.32 20.23 7.94
C SER A 117 -12.35 19.71 8.95
N ASP A 118 -13.48 20.41 9.10
CA ASP A 118 -14.54 20.05 10.04
C ASP A 118 -15.15 18.69 9.68
N LYS A 119 -15.34 18.40 8.38
CA LYS A 119 -15.79 17.08 7.90
C LYS A 119 -14.78 15.98 8.20
N ALA A 120 -13.48 16.25 8.01
CA ALA A 120 -12.42 15.29 8.30
C ALA A 120 -12.33 14.99 9.80
N GLU A 121 -12.45 16.01 10.65
CA GLU A 121 -12.47 15.86 12.11
C GLU A 121 -13.70 15.09 12.58
N ALA A 122 -14.88 15.41 12.06
CA ALA A 122 -16.11 14.68 12.36
C ALA A 122 -16.02 13.19 11.98
N LEU A 123 -15.47 12.88 10.80
CA LEU A 123 -15.24 11.50 10.37
C LEU A 123 -14.25 10.78 11.30
N ARG A 124 -13.14 11.45 11.64
CA ARG A 124 -12.14 10.91 12.56
C ARG A 124 -12.75 10.60 13.93
N LEU A 125 -13.50 11.54 14.51
CA LEU A 125 -14.18 11.37 15.78
C LEU A 125 -15.20 10.22 15.74
N LYS A 126 -15.99 10.14 14.66
CA LYS A 126 -16.94 9.04 14.43
C LYS A 126 -16.23 7.69 14.49
N ARG A 127 -15.15 7.51 13.72
CA ARG A 127 -14.38 6.25 13.71
C ARG A 127 -13.72 5.93 15.05
N ILE A 128 -13.18 6.94 15.74
CA ILE A 128 -12.65 6.75 17.11
C ILE A 128 -13.75 6.26 18.05
N ASN A 129 -14.95 6.84 17.97
CA ASN A 129 -16.08 6.43 18.81
C ASN A 129 -16.59 5.03 18.46
N GLU A 130 -16.63 4.64 17.19
CA GLU A 130 -16.91 3.25 16.78
C GLU A 130 -15.90 2.27 17.41
N ARG A 131 -14.60 2.60 17.41
CA ARG A 131 -13.56 1.82 18.11
C ARG A 131 -13.80 1.77 19.61
N GLN A 132 -14.17 2.88 20.24
CA GLN A 132 -14.48 2.88 21.68
C GLN A 132 -15.66 1.98 22.01
N THR A 133 -16.72 2.03 21.21
CA THR A 133 -17.88 1.15 21.37
C THR A 133 -17.51 -0.32 21.19
N ALA A 134 -16.71 -0.65 20.17
CA ALA A 134 -16.21 -2.01 19.98
C ALA A 134 -15.36 -2.52 21.16
N LEU A 135 -14.64 -1.62 21.83
CA LEU A 135 -13.84 -1.91 23.02
C LEU A 135 -14.63 -1.81 24.35
N GLY A 136 -15.94 -1.54 24.31
CA GLY A 136 -16.78 -1.37 25.51
C GLY A 136 -16.44 -0.12 26.34
N LYS A 137 -15.78 0.87 25.74
CA LYS A 137 -15.35 2.11 26.38
C LYS A 137 -16.33 3.26 26.10
N LYS A 138 -16.25 4.33 26.90
CA LYS A 138 -17.05 5.54 26.68
C LYS A 138 -16.58 6.30 25.44
N THR A 139 -17.54 6.84 24.69
CA THR A 139 -17.29 7.70 23.53
C THR A 139 -16.81 9.08 23.96
N PHE A 140 -16.04 9.73 23.10
CA PHE A 140 -15.64 11.12 23.25
C PHE A 140 -16.77 12.04 22.77
N LYS A 141 -16.85 13.24 23.39
CA LYS A 141 -17.75 14.30 22.96
C LYS A 141 -17.15 15.02 21.73
N SER A 142 -18.03 15.61 20.93
CA SER A 142 -17.67 16.56 19.87
C SER A 142 -17.23 17.89 20.44
#